data_AF-A0A2N1FAH6-F1
#
_entry.id   AF-A0A2N1FAH6-F1
#
_cell.length_a   1.000
_cell.length_b   1.000
_cell.length_c   1.000
_cell.angle_alpha   90.00
_cell.angle_beta   90.00
_cell.angle_gamma   90.00
#
_symmetry.space_group_name_H-M   'P 1'
#
loop_
_entity.id
_entity.type
_entity.pdbx_description
1 polymer ?
#
loop_
_entity_poly.entity_id
_entity_poly.type
_entity_poly.pdbx_seq_one_letter_code
_entity_poly.pdbx_strand_id
1 'polypeptide(L)'
;MDIIVIIIGVLGSFASIFGAYFAIKAKNEAVSSAKLAESAKNEVLKKQKTTSLTGILFEAKKTQQIFGKYSIAQSNKSLVGVQFGKDSESLQNFIFHFNENREMIEQTTDLETTATYDILNQLLSDFSDAKGTSDKKDFGKKTRILIDDIIFKMKKSIDNRNEE
;
A
#
# COMPACT_ATOMS: atom_id res chain seq x y z
N MET A 1 -4.36 -74.54 11.39
CA MET A 1 -3.41 -73.40 11.41
C MET A 1 -3.68 -72.45 10.24
N ASP A 2 -4.02 -72.97 9.05
CA ASP A 2 -4.25 -72.17 7.82
C ASP A 2 -5.46 -71.23 7.86
N ILE A 3 -6.57 -71.62 8.50
CA ILE A 3 -7.79 -70.77 8.58
C ILE A 3 -7.52 -69.45 9.33
N ILE A 4 -6.70 -69.48 10.38
CA ILE A 4 -6.36 -68.29 11.17
C ILE A 4 -5.50 -67.32 10.36
N VAL A 5 -4.55 -67.84 9.57
CA VAL A 5 -3.70 -67.03 8.68
C VAL A 5 -4.53 -66.38 7.56
N ILE A 6 -5.50 -67.09 7.01
CA ILE A 6 -6.45 -66.55 6.01
C ILE A 6 -7.30 -65.43 6.64
N ILE A 7 -7.84 -65.62 7.84
CA ILE A 7 -8.65 -64.60 8.53
C ILE A 7 -7.82 -63.32 8.81
N ILE A 8 -6.58 -63.47 9.27
CA ILE A 8 -5.67 -62.33 9.52
C ILE A 8 -5.33 -61.60 8.22
N GLY A 9 -5.05 -62.35 7.14
CA GLY A 9 -4.77 -61.77 5.82
C GLY A 9 -5.95 -60.99 5.23
N VAL A 10 -7.17 -61.52 5.40
CA VAL A 10 -8.41 -60.85 4.97
C VAL A 10 -8.65 -59.58 5.78
N LEU A 11 -8.55 -59.64 7.11
CA LEU A 11 -8.74 -58.47 7.99
C LEU A 11 -7.67 -57.38 7.75
N GLY A 12 -6.40 -57.78 7.56
CA GLY A 12 -5.31 -56.84 7.23
C GLY A 12 -5.50 -56.16 5.87
N SER A 13 -6.05 -56.87 4.89
CA SER A 13 -6.38 -56.31 3.58
C SER A 13 -7.52 -55.29 3.67
N PHE A 14 -8.57 -55.58 4.44
CA PHE A 14 -9.65 -54.62 4.70
C PHE A 14 -9.13 -53.39 5.45
N ALA A 15 -8.36 -53.56 6.53
CA ALA A 15 -7.78 -52.46 7.28
C ALA A 15 -6.91 -51.54 6.40
N SER A 16 -6.16 -52.11 5.45
CA SER A 16 -5.32 -51.36 4.51
C SER A 16 -6.14 -50.55 3.51
N ILE A 17 -7.24 -51.11 2.97
CA ILE A 17 -8.15 -50.42 2.05
C ILE A 17 -8.87 -49.27 2.78
N PHE A 18 -9.37 -49.51 3.99
CA PHE A 18 -9.99 -48.48 4.81
C PHE A 18 -8.99 -47.38 5.19
N GLY A 19 -7.77 -47.75 5.59
CA GLY A 19 -6.69 -46.80 5.88
C GLY A 19 -6.34 -45.91 4.69
N ALA A 20 -6.21 -46.49 3.49
CA ALA A 20 -5.96 -45.74 2.26
C ALA A 20 -7.11 -44.79 1.92
N TYR A 21 -8.37 -45.23 2.07
CA TYR A 21 -9.54 -44.38 1.86
C TYR A 21 -9.59 -43.19 2.83
N PHE A 22 -9.38 -43.44 4.13
CA PHE A 22 -9.32 -42.37 5.13
C PHE A 22 -8.15 -41.42 4.92
N ALA A 23 -6.99 -41.93 4.51
CA ALA A 23 -5.82 -41.10 4.20
C ALA A 23 -6.06 -40.18 3.00
N ILE A 24 -6.71 -40.66 1.93
CA ILE A 24 -7.09 -39.85 0.78
C ILE A 24 -8.10 -38.77 1.18
N LYS A 25 -9.11 -39.14 1.98
CA LYS A 25 -10.11 -38.18 2.49
C LYS A 25 -9.45 -37.10 3.35
N ALA A 26 -8.62 -37.48 4.31
CA ALA A 26 -7.89 -36.55 5.18
C ALA A 26 -6.94 -35.64 4.39
N LYS A 27 -6.25 -36.17 3.37
CA LYS A 27 -5.42 -35.37 2.46
C LYS A 27 -6.24 -34.31 1.73
N ASN A 28 -7.39 -34.69 1.17
CA ASN A 28 -8.25 -33.76 0.43
C ASN A 28 -8.81 -32.68 1.36
N GLU A 29 -9.23 -33.04 2.57
CA GLU A 29 -9.67 -32.09 3.60
C GLU A 29 -8.53 -31.14 3.99
N ALA A 30 -7.32 -31.65 4.26
CA ALA A 30 -6.16 -30.83 4.59
C ALA A 30 -5.77 -29.85 3.48
N VAL A 31 -5.80 -30.28 2.21
CA VAL A 31 -5.54 -29.40 1.06
C VAL A 31 -6.62 -28.33 0.94
N SER A 32 -7.89 -28.69 1.13
CA SER A 32 -9.00 -27.74 1.13
C SER A 32 -8.86 -26.70 2.25
N SER A 33 -8.58 -27.14 3.47
CA SER A 33 -8.34 -26.27 4.62
C SER A 33 -7.12 -25.37 4.41
N ALA A 34 -6.03 -25.88 3.82
CA ALA A 34 -4.86 -25.08 3.50
C ALA A 34 -5.17 -23.99 2.48
N LYS A 35 -5.94 -24.31 1.42
CA LYS A 35 -6.39 -23.32 0.43
C LYS A 35 -7.29 -22.25 1.06
N LEU A 36 -8.20 -22.63 1.96
CA LEU A 36 -9.04 -21.68 2.69
C LEU A 36 -8.21 -20.77 3.58
N ALA A 37 -7.23 -21.32 4.30
CA ALA A 37 -6.31 -20.54 5.14
C ALA A 37 -5.44 -19.58 4.30
N GLU A 38 -4.96 -20.02 3.14
CA GLU A 38 -4.20 -19.19 2.21
C GLU A 38 -5.07 -18.05 1.65
N SER A 39 -6.31 -18.35 1.24
CA SER A 39 -7.26 -17.34 0.77
C SER A 39 -7.55 -16.31 1.86
N ALA A 40 -7.84 -16.75 3.09
CA ALA A 40 -8.10 -15.86 4.22
C ALA A 40 -6.87 -15.00 4.56
N LYS A 41 -5.66 -15.58 4.52
CA LYS A 41 -4.41 -14.83 4.70
C LYS A 41 -4.25 -13.76 3.61
N ASN A 42 -4.51 -14.10 2.36
CA ASN A 42 -4.38 -13.18 1.24
C ASN A 42 -5.41 -12.05 1.33
N GLU A 43 -6.64 -12.31 1.76
CA GLU A 43 -7.64 -11.27 2.02
C GLU A 43 -7.22 -10.31 3.14
N VAL A 44 -6.67 -10.84 4.24
CA VAL A 44 -6.17 -10.02 5.34
C VAL A 44 -5.01 -9.14 4.87
N LEU A 45 -4.06 -9.69 4.12
CA LEU A 45 -2.95 -8.93 3.54
C LEU A 45 -3.44 -7.88 2.54
N LYS A 46 -4.46 -8.20 1.72
CA LYS A 46 -5.10 -7.24 0.79
C LYS A 46 -5.65 -6.06 1.60
N LYS A 47 -6.45 -6.33 2.64
CA LYS A 47 -7.04 -5.28 3.50
C LYS A 47 -5.99 -4.45 4.20
N GLN A 48 -4.95 -5.07 4.79
CA GLN A 48 -3.85 -4.34 5.43
C GLN A 48 -3.16 -3.38 4.45
N LYS A 49 -2.82 -3.84 3.24
CA LYS A 49 -2.24 -2.98 2.20
C LYS A 49 -3.19 -1.82 1.83
N THR A 50 -4.50 -2.06 1.74
CA THR A 50 -5.49 -0.99 1.47
C THR A 50 -5.52 0.05 2.58
N THR A 51 -5.50 -0.39 3.83
CA THR A 51 -5.46 0.50 4.99
C THR A 51 -4.20 1.35 4.99
N SER A 52 -3.02 0.75 4.74
CA SER A 52 -1.76 1.49 4.66
C SER A 52 -1.79 2.52 3.53
N LEU A 53 -2.25 2.15 2.32
CA LEU A 53 -2.43 3.10 1.21
C LEU A 53 -3.37 4.24 1.56
N THR A 54 -4.45 3.96 2.28
CA THR A 54 -5.41 4.98 2.72
C THR A 54 -4.77 5.96 3.70
N GLY A 55 -3.92 5.47 4.62
CA GLY A 55 -3.14 6.31 5.53
C GLY A 55 -2.19 7.26 4.78
N ILE A 56 -1.46 6.75 3.78
CA ILE A 56 -0.55 7.57 2.96
C ILE A 56 -1.35 8.57 2.12
N LEU A 57 -2.47 8.16 1.54
CA LEU A 57 -3.38 9.03 0.80
C LEU A 57 -3.91 10.17 1.69
N PHE A 58 -4.17 9.91 2.97
CA PHE A 58 -4.58 10.94 3.91
C PHE A 58 -3.47 11.97 4.15
N GLU A 59 -2.24 11.54 4.39
CA GLU A 59 -1.10 12.46 4.53
C GLU A 59 -0.80 13.23 3.24
N ALA A 60 -0.97 12.59 2.08
CA ALA A 60 -0.87 13.27 0.78
C ALA A 60 -1.91 14.39 0.66
N LYS A 61 -3.19 14.12 0.97
CA LYS A 61 -4.26 15.13 0.96
C LYS A 61 -4.02 16.26 1.95
N LYS A 62 -3.50 15.96 3.14
CA LYS A 62 -3.15 16.97 4.14
C LYS A 62 -2.04 17.88 3.63
N THR A 63 -0.98 17.32 3.04
CA THR A 63 0.10 18.09 2.43
C THR A 63 -0.41 18.91 1.24
N GLN A 64 -1.28 18.33 0.40
CA GLN A 64 -1.96 19.06 -0.69
C GLN A 64 -2.70 20.30 -0.19
N GLN A 65 -3.46 20.18 0.92
CA GLN A 65 -4.21 21.29 1.50
C GLN A 65 -3.27 22.41 1.98
N ILE A 66 -2.16 22.05 2.65
CA ILE A 66 -1.14 23.00 3.11
C ILE A 66 -0.56 23.78 1.92
N PHE A 67 -0.20 23.07 0.85
CA PHE A 67 0.35 23.68 -0.35
C PHE A 67 -0.71 24.31 -1.26
N GLY A 68 -2.00 24.12 -0.96
CA GLY A 68 -3.14 24.71 -1.66
C GLY A 68 -3.04 26.23 -1.82
N LYS A 69 -2.50 26.91 -0.78
CA LYS A 69 -2.31 28.36 -0.73
C LYS A 69 -1.35 28.92 -1.78
N TYR A 70 -0.45 28.11 -2.33
CA TYR A 70 0.51 28.55 -3.37
C TYR A 70 -0.08 28.55 -4.78
N SER A 71 -1.17 27.82 -4.99
CA SER A 71 -1.82 27.66 -6.31
C SER A 71 -2.97 28.64 -6.55
N ILE A 72 -3.23 29.58 -5.65
CA ILE A 72 -4.26 30.61 -5.87
C ILE A 72 -3.77 31.52 -7.00
N ALA A 73 -4.29 31.26 -8.21
CA ALA A 73 -4.01 32.00 -9.43
C ALA A 73 -4.57 33.44 -9.41
N GLN A 74 -5.33 33.83 -8.37
CA GLN A 74 -6.21 35.00 -8.46
C GLN A 74 -6.32 35.88 -7.23
N SER A 75 -5.51 35.68 -6.18
CA SER A 75 -5.52 36.63 -5.08
C SER A 75 -4.19 37.34 -5.00
N ASN A 76 -4.24 38.67 -5.14
CA ASN A 76 -3.32 39.63 -4.55
C ASN A 76 -3.20 39.48 -3.00
N LYS A 77 -3.66 38.36 -2.41
CA LYS A 77 -3.34 37.98 -1.03
C LYS A 77 -1.86 37.63 -1.01
N SER A 78 -1.10 38.57 -0.50
CA SER A 78 0.28 38.36 -0.14
C SER A 78 0.42 37.09 0.69
N LEU A 79 1.51 36.33 0.48
CA LEU A 79 1.92 35.23 1.38
C LEU A 79 2.42 35.78 2.75
N VAL A 80 1.95 36.97 3.14
CA VAL A 80 2.22 37.60 4.43
C VAL A 80 1.68 36.70 5.54
N GLY A 81 2.53 36.38 6.50
CA GLY A 81 2.22 35.50 7.62
C GLY A 81 2.32 34.00 7.32
N VAL A 82 2.68 33.60 6.09
CA VAL A 82 2.94 32.20 5.77
C VAL A 82 4.24 31.75 6.44
N GLN A 83 4.17 30.64 7.18
CA GLN A 83 5.30 30.03 7.86
C GLN A 83 5.93 28.97 6.96
N PHE A 84 6.75 29.41 5.99
CA PHE A 84 7.38 28.52 5.00
C PHE A 84 8.18 27.37 5.63
N GLY A 85 8.79 27.58 6.80
CA GLY A 85 9.47 26.52 7.55
C GLY A 85 8.55 25.36 7.93
N LYS A 86 7.37 25.67 8.49
CA LYS A 86 6.36 24.65 8.84
C LYS A 86 5.80 23.91 7.64
N ASP A 87 5.67 24.62 6.51
CA ASP A 87 5.22 24.01 5.26
C ASP A 87 6.28 23.04 4.71
N SER A 88 7.56 23.39 4.85
CA SER A 88 8.69 22.52 4.49
C SER A 88 8.75 21.29 5.39
N GLU A 89 8.59 21.45 6.71
CA GLU A 89 8.49 20.34 7.67
C GLU A 89 7.32 19.40 7.34
N SER A 90 6.18 19.97 6.95
CA SER A 90 5.01 19.18 6.56
C SER A 90 5.29 18.34 5.31
N LEU A 91 5.95 18.93 4.30
CA LEU A 91 6.39 18.20 3.11
C LEU A 91 7.43 17.13 3.45
N GLN A 92 8.40 17.44 4.32
CA GLN A 92 9.42 16.49 4.76
C GLN A 92 8.80 15.29 5.47
N ASN A 93 7.83 15.51 6.36
CA ASN A 93 7.11 14.44 7.04
C ASN A 93 6.36 13.54 6.05
N PHE A 94 5.73 14.14 5.03
CA PHE A 94 5.10 13.36 3.96
C PHE A 94 6.13 12.55 3.17
N ILE A 95 7.27 13.14 2.79
CA ILE A 95 8.35 12.45 2.08
C ILE A 95 8.88 11.26 2.90
N PHE A 96 9.04 11.45 4.21
CA PHE A 96 9.45 10.40 5.12
C PHE A 96 8.46 9.22 5.10
N HIS A 97 7.16 9.48 5.31
CA HIS A 97 6.15 8.42 5.26
C HIS A 97 5.99 7.78 3.89
N PHE A 98 6.13 8.55 2.81
CA PHE A 98 6.15 8.02 1.45
C PHE A 98 7.32 7.04 1.27
N ASN A 99 8.50 7.40 1.76
CA ASN A 99 9.70 6.56 1.68
C ASN A 99 9.60 5.28 2.51
N GLU A 100 9.10 5.37 3.75
CA GLU A 100 8.89 4.20 4.61
C GLU A 100 7.99 3.14 3.96
N ASN A 101 7.04 3.59 3.13
CA ASN A 101 6.07 2.72 2.48
C ASN A 101 6.36 2.50 1.00
N ARG A 102 7.55 2.86 0.52
CA ARG A 102 7.89 2.90 -0.92
C ARG A 102 7.63 1.59 -1.63
N GLU A 103 8.14 0.49 -1.08
CA GLU A 103 7.98 -0.85 -1.67
C GLU A 103 6.50 -1.24 -1.79
N MET A 104 5.71 -0.94 -0.75
CA MET A 104 4.28 -1.22 -0.73
C MET A 104 3.55 -0.39 -1.78
N ILE A 105 3.89 0.89 -1.92
CA ILE A 105 3.32 1.79 -2.94
C ILE A 105 3.64 1.29 -4.35
N GLU A 106 4.90 0.93 -4.61
CA GLU A 106 5.35 0.40 -5.92
C GLU A 106 4.61 -0.89 -6.29
N GLN A 107 4.40 -1.80 -5.32
CA GLN A 107 3.70 -3.06 -5.55
C GLN A 107 2.18 -2.90 -5.78
N THR A 108 1.60 -1.75 -5.43
CA THR A 108 0.14 -1.57 -5.37
C THR A 108 -0.37 -0.41 -6.21
N THR A 109 0.51 0.41 -6.77
CA THR A 109 0.16 1.59 -7.56
C THR A 109 1.04 1.72 -8.79
N ASP A 110 0.55 2.46 -9.79
CA ASP A 110 1.30 2.79 -11.02
C ASP A 110 2.32 3.93 -10.79
N LEU A 111 2.74 4.18 -9.55
CA LEU A 111 3.70 5.23 -9.23
C LEU A 111 5.13 4.71 -9.42
N GLU A 112 5.93 5.44 -10.21
CA GLU A 112 7.38 5.29 -10.21
C GLU A 112 7.93 5.90 -8.91
N THR A 113 8.01 5.10 -7.85
CA THR A 113 8.21 5.64 -6.50
C THR A 113 9.58 6.25 -6.29
N THR A 114 10.61 5.73 -6.95
CA THR A 114 11.98 6.28 -6.88
C THR A 114 12.06 7.66 -7.52
N ALA A 115 11.59 7.79 -8.77
CA ALA A 115 11.56 9.08 -9.45
C ALA A 115 10.69 10.10 -8.68
N THR A 116 9.53 9.66 -8.18
CA THR A 116 8.63 10.51 -7.38
C THR A 116 9.31 11.01 -6.11
N TYR A 117 10.02 10.14 -5.40
CA TYR A 117 10.77 10.49 -4.20
C TYR A 117 11.89 11.49 -4.49
N ASP A 118 12.64 11.28 -5.56
CA ASP A 118 13.75 12.17 -5.93
C ASP A 118 13.21 13.57 -6.27
N ILE A 119 12.11 13.65 -7.05
CA ILE A 119 11.46 14.92 -7.37
C ILE A 119 10.91 15.59 -6.12
N LEU A 120 10.29 14.84 -5.19
CA LEU A 120 9.80 15.41 -3.93
C LEU A 120 10.93 16.01 -3.09
N ASN A 121 12.08 15.33 -2.98
CA ASN A 121 13.23 15.86 -2.25
C ASN A 121 13.83 17.09 -2.93
N GLN A 122 13.92 17.08 -4.27
CA GLN A 122 14.37 18.25 -5.02
C GLN A 122 13.44 19.44 -4.75
N LEU A 123 12.12 19.25 -4.83
CA LEU A 123 11.14 20.30 -4.56
C LEU A 123 11.18 20.78 -3.11
N LEU A 124 11.45 19.89 -2.14
CA LEU A 124 11.66 20.27 -0.75
C LEU A 124 12.88 21.17 -0.59
N SER A 125 14.02 20.79 -1.19
CA SER A 125 15.25 21.59 -1.14
C SER A 125 15.02 22.95 -1.80
N ASP A 126 14.52 22.96 -3.03
CA ASP A 126 14.23 24.16 -3.80
C ASP A 126 13.29 25.11 -3.05
N PHE A 127 12.23 24.57 -2.44
CA PHE A 127 11.28 25.34 -1.65
C PHE A 127 11.90 25.89 -0.36
N SER A 128 12.72 25.10 0.33
CA SER A 128 13.37 25.51 1.59
C SER A 128 14.43 26.59 1.35
N ASP A 129 15.27 26.39 0.33
CA ASP A 129 16.44 27.21 0.01
C ASP A 129 16.08 28.50 -0.76
N ALA A 130 14.92 28.54 -1.41
CA ALA A 130 14.42 29.73 -2.08
C ALA A 130 14.39 30.93 -1.13
N LYS A 131 15.06 32.03 -1.52
CA LYS A 131 15.07 33.29 -0.76
C LYS A 131 13.88 34.18 -1.08
N GLY A 132 13.37 34.08 -2.31
CA GLY A 132 12.25 34.87 -2.79
C GLY A 132 10.90 34.23 -2.48
N THR A 133 9.94 35.04 -2.02
CA THR A 133 8.54 34.62 -1.87
C THR A 133 7.92 34.15 -3.18
N SER A 134 8.36 34.72 -4.32
CA SER A 134 7.94 34.29 -5.66
C SER A 134 8.40 32.87 -5.95
N ASP A 135 9.68 32.58 -5.75
CA ASP A 135 10.25 31.25 -6.00
C ASP A 135 9.60 30.20 -5.08
N LYS A 136 9.42 30.52 -3.79
CA LYS A 136 8.69 29.65 -2.86
C LYS A 136 7.26 29.38 -3.32
N LYS A 137 6.57 30.36 -3.90
CA LYS A 137 5.23 30.17 -4.48
C LYS A 137 5.28 29.22 -5.67
N ASP A 138 6.26 29.38 -6.56
CA ASP A 138 6.39 28.54 -7.75
C ASP A 138 6.74 27.09 -7.39
N PHE A 139 7.71 26.88 -6.50
CA PHE A 139 8.02 25.55 -5.98
C PHE A 139 6.84 24.97 -5.21
N GLY A 140 6.15 25.74 -4.38
CA GLY A 140 4.95 25.28 -3.68
C GLY A 140 3.81 24.87 -4.62
N LYS A 141 3.65 25.55 -5.76
CA LYS A 141 2.71 25.16 -6.83
C LYS A 141 3.13 23.85 -7.49
N LYS A 142 4.42 23.67 -7.81
CA LYS A 142 4.95 22.43 -8.38
C LYS A 142 4.75 21.25 -7.41
N THR A 143 5.07 21.45 -6.12
CA THR A 143 4.83 20.48 -5.05
C THR A 143 3.37 20.05 -5.00
N ARG A 144 2.43 21.02 -5.03
CA ARG A 144 1.01 20.71 -5.05
C ARG A 144 0.62 19.84 -6.25
N ILE A 145 1.08 20.19 -7.45
CA ILE A 145 0.76 19.45 -8.68
C ILE A 145 1.28 18.01 -8.59
N LEU A 146 2.50 17.81 -8.07
CA LEU A 146 3.05 16.48 -7.88
C LEU A 146 2.23 15.67 -6.86
N ILE A 147 1.84 16.30 -5.75
CA ILE A 147 0.98 15.65 -4.75
C ILE A 147 -0.40 15.31 -5.34
N ASP A 148 -0.95 16.17 -6.21
CA ASP A 148 -2.22 15.89 -6.91
C ASP A 148 -2.11 14.61 -7.78
N ASP A 149 -1.00 14.42 -8.49
CA ASP A 149 -0.72 13.19 -9.26
C ASP A 149 -0.60 11.96 -8.35
N ILE A 150 0.13 12.08 -7.24
CA ILE A 150 0.25 11.00 -6.24
C ILE A 150 -1.13 10.61 -5.70
N ILE A 151 -1.95 11.60 -5.32
CA ILE A 151 -3.32 11.37 -4.83
C ILE A 151 -4.16 10.66 -5.88
N PHE A 152 -4.08 11.09 -7.14
CA PHE A 152 -4.85 10.51 -8.23
C PHE A 152 -4.50 9.03 -8.42
N LYS A 153 -3.20 8.70 -8.52
CA LYS A 153 -2.73 7.31 -8.68
C LYS A 153 -3.08 6.43 -7.49
N MET A 154 -2.90 6.94 -6.26
CA MET A 154 -3.27 6.19 -5.04
C MET A 154 -4.77 5.94 -4.95
N LYS A 155 -5.61 6.93 -5.27
CA LYS A 155 -7.07 6.75 -5.28
C LYS A 155 -7.51 5.69 -6.28
N LYS A 156 -7.02 5.79 -7.52
CA LYS A 156 -7.28 4.81 -8.58
C LYS A 156 -6.97 3.38 -8.11
N SER A 157 -5.81 3.19 -7.47
CA SER A 157 -5.44 1.88 -6.91
C SER A 157 -6.34 1.41 -5.76
N ILE A 158 -6.78 2.32 -4.88
CA ILE A 158 -7.69 1.97 -3.77
C ILE A 158 -9.07 1.59 -4.31
N ASP A 159 -9.61 2.37 -5.24
CA ASP A 159 -10.93 2.16 -5.83
C ASP A 159 -10.96 0.81 -6.58
N ASN A 160 -9.96 0.53 -7.43
CA ASN A 160 -9.81 -0.77 -8.11
C ASN A 160 -9.78 -1.95 -7.12
N ARG A 161 -9.14 -1.79 -5.95
CA ARG A 161 -9.00 -2.87 -4.96
C ARG A 161 -10.25 -3.06 -4.10
N ASN A 162 -11.16 -2.09 -4.08
CA ASN A 162 -12.46 -2.18 -3.40
C ASN A 162 -13.57 -2.72 -4.32
N GLU A 163 -13.39 -2.62 -5.64
CA GLU A 163 -14.30 -3.17 -6.65
C GLU A 163 -14.05 -4.67 -6.93
N GLU A 164 -12.86 -5.18 -6.61
CA GLU A 164 -12.46 -6.60 -6.64
C GLU A 164 -12.74 -7.36 -5.33
#